data_AF-A0A081N4F5-F1
#
_entry.id   AF-A0A081N4F5-F1
#
_cell.length_a   1.000
_cell.length_b   1.000
_cell.length_c   1.000
_cell.angle_alpha   90.00
_cell.angle_beta   90.00
_cell.angle_gamma   90.00
#
_symmetry.space_group_name_H-M   'P 1'
#
loop_
_entity.id
_entity.type
_entity.pdbx_description
1 polymer ?
#
loop_
_entity_poly.entity_id
_entity_poly.type
_entity_poly.pdbx_seq_one_letter_code
_entity_poly.pdbx_strand_id
1 'polypeptide(L)'
;MDKTLKEWLFAQAAYYLEYLQPRKSIALLEAMRQMEPENPDVHRMLSYAYLQTDQPAESIKAADTFLQYVKPGTDTRAIKWIKGRALLRKKKLRQATVR
;
A
#
# COMPACT_ATOMS: atom_id res chain seq x y z
N MET A 1 0.85 -24.10 -11.02
CA MET A 1 2.11 -23.34 -10.93
C MET A 1 1.96 -21.96 -10.27
N ASP A 2 0.74 -21.50 -9.96
CA ASP A 2 0.48 -20.06 -9.70
C ASP A 2 0.50 -19.63 -8.22
N LYS A 3 0.18 -20.54 -7.29
CA LYS A 3 0.08 -20.23 -5.85
C LYS A 3 1.43 -19.93 -5.21
N THR A 4 2.44 -20.75 -5.52
CA THR A 4 3.80 -20.63 -4.97
C THR A 4 4.48 -19.33 -5.38
N LEU A 5 4.25 -18.86 -6.61
CA LEU A 5 4.79 -17.58 -7.07
C LEU A 5 4.17 -16.40 -6.32
N LYS A 6 2.86 -16.39 -6.14
CA LYS A 6 2.15 -15.31 -5.40
C LYS A 6 2.59 -15.25 -3.94
N GLU A 7 2.68 -16.40 -3.28
CA GLU A 7 3.16 -16.49 -1.90
C GLU A 7 4.61 -15.99 -1.77
N TRP A 8 5.48 -16.38 -2.72
CA TRP A 8 6.86 -15.89 -2.75
C TRP A 8 6.95 -14.38 -2.98
N LEU A 9 6.20 -13.84 -3.94
CA LEU A 9 6.17 -12.40 -4.22
C LEU A 9 5.69 -11.60 -3.01
N PHE A 10 4.64 -12.09 -2.34
CA PHE A 10 4.09 -11.43 -1.16
C PHE A 10 5.08 -11.45 0.02
N ALA A 11 5.68 -12.62 0.29
CA ALA A 11 6.68 -12.77 1.33
C ALA A 11 7.91 -11.88 1.06
N GLN A 12 8.38 -11.84 -0.19
CA GLN A 12 9.51 -11.01 -0.59
C GLN A 12 9.17 -9.52 -0.53
N ALA A 13 7.94 -9.12 -0.88
CA ALA A 13 7.46 -7.76 -0.73
C ALA A 13 7.41 -7.33 0.74
N ALA A 14 6.99 -8.23 1.63
CA ALA A 14 6.97 -7.99 3.08
C ALA A 14 8.39 -7.86 3.62
N TYR A 15 9.29 -8.75 3.22
CA TYR A 15 10.72 -8.67 3.54
C TYR A 15 11.30 -7.32 3.10
N TYR A 16 11.04 -6.87 1.87
CA TYR A 16 11.53 -5.55 1.45
C TYR A 16 10.97 -4.38 2.27
N LEU A 17 9.75 -4.47 2.82
CA LEU A 17 9.24 -3.42 3.72
C LEU A 17 9.91 -3.46 5.09
N GLU A 18 10.13 -4.65 5.63
CA GLU A 18 10.82 -4.84 6.91
C GLU A 18 12.24 -4.28 6.88
N TYR A 19 12.95 -4.47 5.77
CA TYR A 19 14.32 -4.01 5.57
C TYR A 19 14.42 -2.64 4.86
N LEU A 20 13.41 -1.77 5.03
CA LEU A 20 13.40 -0.38 4.56
C LEU A 20 13.70 -0.19 3.07
N GLN A 21 13.29 -1.15 2.24
CA GLN A 21 13.38 -1.11 0.77
C GLN A 21 12.00 -0.97 0.11
N PRO A 22 11.21 0.07 0.43
CA PRO A 22 9.81 0.17 0.00
C PRO A 22 9.65 0.27 -1.52
N ARG A 23 10.63 0.82 -2.25
CA ARG A 23 10.60 0.86 -3.73
C ARG A 23 10.62 -0.53 -4.36
N LYS A 24 11.43 -1.46 -3.82
CA LYS A 24 11.47 -2.85 -4.29
C LYS A 24 10.18 -3.59 -3.92
N SER A 25 9.64 -3.31 -2.73
CA SER A 25 8.34 -3.85 -2.32
C SER A 25 7.22 -3.41 -3.26
N ILE A 26 7.15 -2.12 -3.62
CA ILE A 26 6.16 -1.60 -4.57
C ILE A 26 6.20 -2.38 -5.88
N ALA A 27 7.38 -2.62 -6.46
CA ALA A 27 7.49 -3.35 -7.73
C ALA A 27 6.85 -4.75 -7.65
N LEU A 28 7.08 -5.49 -6.56
CA LEU A 28 6.49 -6.82 -6.36
C LEU A 28 4.98 -6.75 -6.10
N LEU A 29 4.55 -5.81 -5.25
CA LEU A 29 3.14 -5.64 -4.92
C LEU A 29 2.30 -5.13 -6.09
N GLU A 30 2.87 -4.34 -6.99
CA GLU A 30 2.23 -3.91 -8.23
C GLU A 30 2.00 -5.08 -9.18
N ALA A 31 2.97 -6.00 -9.30
CA ALA A 31 2.78 -7.25 -10.02
C ALA A 31 1.67 -8.10 -9.36
N MET A 32 1.68 -8.19 -8.03
CA MET A 32 0.61 -8.88 -7.30
C MET A 32 -0.77 -8.26 -7.51
N ARG A 33 -0.87 -6.92 -7.56
CA ARG A 33 -2.14 -6.23 -7.84
C ARG A 33 -2.70 -6.58 -9.22
N GLN A 34 -1.85 -6.87 -10.21
CA GLN A 34 -2.32 -7.32 -11.52
C GLN A 34 -2.88 -8.75 -11.46
N MET A 35 -2.29 -9.62 -10.64
CA MET A 35 -2.75 -11.01 -10.46
C MET A 35 -3.96 -11.13 -9.54
N GLU A 36 -4.08 -10.24 -8.55
CA GLU A 36 -5.13 -10.26 -7.53
C GLU A 36 -5.64 -8.83 -7.26
N PRO A 37 -6.43 -8.26 -8.19
CA PRO A 37 -6.89 -6.87 -8.09
C PRO A 37 -7.72 -6.57 -6.84
N GLU A 38 -8.36 -7.59 -6.27
CA GLU A 38 -9.28 -7.47 -5.14
C GLU A 38 -8.66 -7.91 -3.81
N ASN A 39 -7.38 -8.29 -3.78
CA ASN A 39 -6.74 -8.77 -2.56
C ASN A 39 -6.45 -7.59 -1.60
N PRO A 40 -7.16 -7.47 -0.46
CA PRO A 40 -6.97 -6.35 0.44
C PRO A 40 -5.55 -6.29 1.01
N ASP A 41 -4.90 -7.42 1.28
CA ASP A 41 -3.56 -7.42 1.87
C ASP A 41 -2.51 -6.77 0.98
N VAL A 42 -2.61 -6.98 -0.34
CA VAL A 42 -1.77 -6.31 -1.34
C VAL A 42 -1.98 -4.79 -1.26
N HIS A 43 -3.23 -4.34 -1.21
CA HIS A 43 -3.57 -2.91 -1.14
C HIS A 43 -3.13 -2.27 0.18
N ARG A 44 -3.21 -2.98 1.30
CA ARG A 44 -2.69 -2.52 2.60
C ARG A 44 -1.19 -2.28 2.53
N MET A 45 -0.45 -3.24 1.98
CA MET A 45 1.01 -3.13 1.85
C MET A 45 1.43 -2.06 0.85
N LEU A 46 0.73 -1.95 -0.29
CA LEU A 46 0.95 -0.86 -1.25
C LEU A 46 0.72 0.50 -0.60
N SER A 47 -0.36 0.66 0.16
CA SER A 47 -0.66 1.92 0.84
C SER A 47 0.47 2.34 1.78
N TYR A 48 1.02 1.38 2.54
CA TYR A 48 2.16 1.62 3.41
C TYR A 48 3.43 1.94 2.62
N ALA A 49 3.77 1.14 1.60
CA ALA A 49 4.96 1.32 0.79
C ALA A 49 4.96 2.69 0.08
N TYR A 50 3.83 3.09 -0.49
CA TYR A 50 3.64 4.40 -1.10
C TYR A 50 3.83 5.54 -0.11
N LEU A 51 3.29 5.41 1.12
CA LEU A 51 3.53 6.39 2.18
C LEU A 51 5.03 6.51 2.54
N GLN A 52 5.77 5.40 2.57
CA GLN A 52 7.22 5.44 2.84
C GLN A 52 8.01 6.13 1.73
N THR A 53 7.57 6.00 0.48
CA THR A 53 8.22 6.62 -0.70
C THR A 53 7.72 8.02 -1.05
N ASP A 54 6.95 8.66 -0.16
CA ASP A 54 6.37 10.00 -0.35
C ASP A 54 5.47 10.12 -1.58
N GLN A 55 4.69 9.07 -1.85
CA GLN A 55 3.66 9.01 -2.88
C GLN A 55 2.26 9.03 -2.22
N PRO A 56 1.84 10.17 -1.65
CA PRO A 56 0.65 10.21 -0.81
C PRO A 56 -0.65 10.01 -1.59
N ALA A 57 -0.71 10.34 -2.88
CA ALA A 57 -1.92 10.14 -3.68
C ALA A 57 -2.20 8.66 -3.92
N GLU A 58 -1.16 7.91 -4.27
CA GLU A 58 -1.14 6.47 -4.50
C GLU A 58 -1.42 5.72 -3.19
N SER A 59 -0.82 6.17 -2.09
CA SER A 59 -1.08 5.62 -0.76
C SER A 59 -2.56 5.73 -0.36
N ILE A 60 -3.20 6.87 -0.63
CA ILE A 60 -4.64 7.07 -0.36
C ILE A 60 -5.48 6.15 -1.22
N LYS A 61 -5.21 6.07 -2.52
CA LYS A 61 -5.94 5.18 -3.45
C LYS A 61 -5.89 3.72 -2.99
N ALA A 62 -4.69 3.22 -2.66
CA ALA A 62 -4.52 1.86 -2.17
C ALA A 62 -5.23 1.62 -0.82
N ALA A 63 -5.23 2.61 0.09
CA ALA A 63 -6.01 2.51 1.33
C ALA A 63 -7.52 2.43 1.08
N ASP A 64 -8.02 3.18 0.10
CA ASP A 64 -9.43 3.14 -0.28
C ASP A 64 -9.80 1.78 -0.88
N THR A 65 -8.95 1.23 -1.73
CA THR A 65 -9.16 -0.11 -2.30
C THR A 65 -9.10 -1.21 -1.24
N PHE A 66 -8.22 -1.12 -0.24
CA PHE A 66 -8.27 -2.02 0.92
C PHE A 66 -9.65 -1.96 1.59
N LEU A 67 -10.15 -0.76 1.90
CA LEU A 67 -11.42 -0.58 2.60
C LEU A 67 -12.63 -1.07 1.77
N GLN A 68 -12.50 -1.09 0.44
CA GLN A 68 -13.52 -1.61 -0.47
C GLN A 68 -13.63 -3.15 -0.41
N TYR A 69 -12.48 -3.86 -0.37
CA TYR A 69 -12.45 -5.33 -0.49
C TYR A 69 -12.28 -6.06 0.84
N VAL A 70 -12.01 -5.34 1.93
CA VAL A 70 -11.83 -5.94 3.24
C VAL A 70 -13.14 -6.57 3.76
N LYS A 71 -13.04 -7.75 4.38
CA LYS A 71 -14.21 -8.43 4.97
C LYS A 71 -14.73 -7.65 6.19
N PRO A 72 -16.05 -7.64 6.42
CA PRO A 72 -16.63 -7.10 7.66
C PRO A 72 -15.96 -7.70 8.90
N GLY A 73 -15.69 -6.87 9.90
CA GLY A 73 -15.03 -7.28 11.14
C GLY A 73 -13.49 -7.28 11.08
N THR A 74 -12.88 -7.04 9.93
CA THR A 74 -11.41 -6.88 9.84
C THR A 74 -10.95 -5.61 10.54
N ASP A 75 -9.80 -5.67 11.23
CA ASP A 75 -9.20 -4.49 11.85
C ASP A 75 -8.75 -3.47 10.80
N THR A 76 -9.40 -2.30 10.80
CA THR A 76 -9.12 -1.20 9.87
C THR A 76 -8.33 -0.05 10.51
N ARG A 77 -7.88 -0.18 11.77
CA ARG A 77 -7.16 0.91 12.48
C ARG A 77 -5.86 1.27 11.78
N ALA A 78 -5.06 0.28 11.42
CA ALA A 78 -3.78 0.48 10.74
C ALA A 78 -3.95 1.20 9.39
N ILE A 79 -4.89 0.77 8.55
CA ILE A 79 -5.08 1.40 7.23
C ILE A 79 -5.63 2.82 7.35
N LYS A 80 -6.51 3.08 8.32
CA LYS A 80 -7.02 4.44 8.59
C LYS A 80 -5.91 5.37 9.04
N TRP A 81 -4.98 4.88 9.86
CA TRP A 81 -3.78 5.62 10.24
C TRP A 81 -2.89 5.94 9.04
N ILE A 82 -2.61 4.95 8.18
CA ILE A 82 -1.79 5.14 6.96
C ILE A 82 -2.44 6.19 6.04
N LYS A 83 -3.75 6.05 5.77
CA LYS A 83 -4.50 7.02 4.95
C LYS A 83 -4.47 8.42 5.56
N GLY A 84 -4.65 8.54 6.88
CA GLY A 84 -4.55 9.82 7.59
C GLY A 84 -3.17 10.48 7.42
N ARG A 85 -2.08 9.71 7.56
CA ARG A 85 -0.71 10.21 7.32
C ARG A 85 -0.51 10.66 5.87
N ALA A 86 -1.01 9.90 4.91
CA ALA A 86 -0.92 10.24 3.49
C ALA A 86 -1.71 11.54 3.17
N LEU A 87 -2.91 11.72 3.73
CA LEU A 87 -3.70 12.94 3.58
C LEU A 87 -2.97 14.18 4.12
N LEU A 88 -2.32 14.06 5.28
CA LEU A 88 -1.52 15.14 5.85
C LEU A 88 -0.33 15.51 4.96
N ARG A 89 0.40 14.51 4.45
CA ARG A 89 1.51 14.76 3.51
C ARG A 89 1.03 15.42 2.22
N LYS A 90 -0.06 14.94 1.62
CA LYS A 90 -0.67 15.54 0.42
C LYS A 90 -1.06 16.99 0.65
N LYS A 91 -1.68 17.31 1.78
CA LYS A 91 -2.05 18.70 2.14
C LYS A 91 -0.81 19.59 2.24
N LYS A 92 0.26 19.10 2.87
CA LYS A 92 1.53 19.84 3.00
C LYS A 92 2.17 20.14 1.64
N LEU A 93 2.23 19.15 0.73
CA LEU A 93 2.78 19.34 -0.62
C LEU A 93 2.00 20.40 -1.39
N ARG A 94 0.66 20.36 -1.36
CA ARG A 94 -0.18 21.37 -2.01
C ARG A 94 0.06 22.79 -1.48
N GLN A 95 0.31 22.94 -0.17
CA GLN A 95 0.63 24.25 0.42
C GLN A 95 2.02 24.75 0.02
N ALA A 96 2.97 23.84 -0.22
CA ALA A 96 4.32 24.20 -0.65
C ALA A 96 4.38 24.70 -2.10
N THR A 97 3.50 24.20 -2.97
CA THR A 97 3.45 24.60 -4.40
C THR A 97 2.73 25.93 -4.66
N VAL A 98 2.00 26.46 -3.67
CA VAL A 98 1.22 27.72 -3.79
C VAL A 98 1.98 28.93 -3.18
N ARG A 99 3.24 28.74 -2.79
CA ARG A 99 4.16 29.81 -2.37
C ARG A 99 5.14 30.13 -3.48
#